data_AF-A0A6P0R3B7-F1
#
_entry.id   AF-A0A6P0R3B7-F1
#
_cell.length_a   1.000
_cell.length_b   1.000
_cell.length_c   1.000
_cell.angle_alpha   90.00
_cell.angle_beta   90.00
_cell.angle_gamma   90.00
#
_symmetry.space_group_name_H-M   'P 1'
#
loop_
_entity.id
_entity.type
_entity.pdbx_description
1 polymer ?
#
loop_
_entity_poly.entity_id
_entity_poly.type
_entity_poly.pdbx_seq_one_letter_code
_entity_poly.pdbx_strand_id
1 'polypeptide(L)' 'MRKCSSSDREPLIVTDGGRPVMALVPLDEDMDLETLSLSFNEEFIGIIERSRARQEAEGGIPIEEVRRQLGLD' A
#
# COMPACT_ATOMS: atom_id res chain seq x y z
N MET A 1 32.42 -11.97 5.10
CA MET A 1 31.32 -10.97 4.95
C MET A 1 30.52 -10.92 6.23
N ARG A 2 30.42 -9.76 6.89
CA ARG A 2 29.60 -9.61 8.09
C ARG A 2 28.13 -9.59 7.67
N LYS A 3 27.31 -10.40 8.34
CA LYS A 3 25.85 -10.43 8.20
C LYS A 3 25.31 -9.30 9.08
N CYS A 4 24.78 -8.22 8.50
CA CYS A 4 24.07 -7.19 9.25
C CYS A 4 22.68 -7.73 9.63
N SER A 5 22.39 -7.76 10.93
CA SER A 5 21.09 -8.11 11.51
C SER A 5 19.98 -7.20 10.96
N SER A 6 18.81 -7.78 10.72
CA SER A 6 17.80 -7.30 9.77
C SER A 6 16.53 -6.74 10.43
N SER A 7 16.64 -5.81 11.37
CA SER A 7 15.43 -5.25 12.01
C SER A 7 15.41 -3.73 12.22
N ASP A 8 16.49 -3.01 11.92
CA ASP A 8 16.53 -1.54 12.00
C ASP A 8 17.14 -0.96 10.71
N ARG A 9 16.45 -1.11 9.58
CA ARG A 9 16.87 -0.43 8.35
C ARG A 9 15.93 0.75 8.13
N GLU A 10 16.41 1.93 8.43
CA GLU A 10 15.68 3.16 8.16
C GLU A 10 15.81 3.55 6.68
N PRO A 11 14.77 4.18 6.08
CA PRO A 11 14.87 4.73 4.74
C PRO A 11 16.00 5.76 4.63
N LEU A 12 16.79 5.67 3.55
CA LEU A 12 17.78 6.69 3.22
C LEU A 12 17.20 7.67 2.20
N ILE A 13 17.19 8.96 2.51
CA ILE A 13 16.72 10.02 1.61
C ILE A 13 17.92 10.71 0.94
N VAL A 14 17.91 10.76 -0.39
CA VAL A 14 18.89 11.51 -1.18
C VAL A 14 18.28 12.85 -1.57
N THR A 15 19.04 13.93 -1.36
CA THR A 15 18.61 15.30 -1.63
C THR A 15 19.52 16.00 -2.64
N ASP A 16 18.96 16.90 -3.44
CA ASP A 16 19.68 17.85 -4.30
C ASP A 16 19.25 19.27 -3.95
N GLY A 17 20.20 20.11 -3.51
CA GLY A 17 19.92 21.46 -3.02
C GLY A 17 18.93 21.51 -1.85
N GLY A 18 18.92 20.48 -0.98
CA GLY A 18 17.98 20.36 0.14
C GLY A 18 16.58 19.85 -0.22
N ARG A 19 16.31 19.54 -1.50
CA ARG A 19 15.05 18.92 -1.94
C ARG A 19 15.21 17.41 -2.07
N PRO A 20 14.30 16.59 -1.50
CA PRO A 20 14.31 15.14 -1.71
C PRO A 20 14.11 14.79 -3.19
N VAL A 21 14.99 13.94 -3.72
CA VAL A 21 14.93 13.47 -5.12
C VAL A 21 14.84 11.96 -5.25
N MET A 22 15.22 11.21 -4.22
CA MET A 22 15.13 9.75 -4.18
C MET A 22 15.06 9.27 -2.74
N ALA A 23 14.35 8.16 -2.52
CA ALA A 23 14.39 7.40 -1.27
C ALA A 23 14.86 5.98 -1.59
N LEU A 24 15.84 5.49 -0.83
CA LEU A 24 16.20 4.07 -0.79
C LEU A 24 15.52 3.47 0.43
N VAL A 25 14.45 2.72 0.18
CA VAL A 25 13.69 2.00 1.20
C VAL A 25 14.12 0.54 1.23
N PRO A 26 14.35 -0.05 2.41
CA PRO A 26 14.50 -1.49 2.51
C PRO A 26 13.16 -2.16 2.16
N LEU A 27 13.25 -3.32 1.51
CA LEU A 27 12.11 -4.21 1.37
C LEU A 27 12.12 -5.18 2.54
N ASP A 28 10.99 -5.29 3.21
CA ASP A 28 10.74 -6.22 4.31
C ASP A 28 9.32 -6.81 4.19
N GLU A 29 8.82 -7.44 5.26
CA GLU A 29 7.50 -8.08 5.27
C GLU A 29 6.35 -7.07 5.18
N ASP A 30 6.56 -5.83 5.64
CA ASP A 30 5.53 -4.78 5.69
C ASP A 30 5.59 -3.85 4.46
N MET A 31 6.73 -3.79 3.76
CA MET A 31 6.95 -2.94 2.59
C MET A 31 7.62 -3.73 1.46
N ASP A 32 6.87 -4.65 0.89
CA ASP A 32 7.28 -5.45 -0.26
C ASP A 32 7.08 -4.71 -1.61
N LEU A 33 7.45 -5.37 -2.71
CA LEU A 33 7.37 -4.78 -4.04
C LEU A 33 5.94 -4.48 -4.48
N GLU A 34 4.97 -5.32 -4.09
CA GLU A 34 3.57 -5.09 -4.39
C GLU A 34 3.09 -3.80 -3.71
N THR A 35 3.37 -3.68 -2.41
CA THR A 35 2.99 -2.52 -1.60
C THR A 35 3.58 -1.23 -2.18
N LEU A 36 4.86 -1.24 -2.56
CA LEU A 36 5.49 -0.08 -3.19
C LEU A 36 4.86 0.25 -4.55
N SER A 37 4.61 -0.75 -5.38
CA SER A 37 4.02 -0.52 -6.70
C SER A 37 2.61 0.08 -6.62
N LEU A 38 1.80 -0.37 -5.66
CA LEU A 38 0.42 0.10 -5.50
C LEU A 38 0.35 1.45 -4.80
N SER A 39 1.26 1.73 -3.86
CA SER A 39 1.31 3.00 -3.11
C SER A 39 1.61 4.23 -3.97
N PHE A 40 2.15 4.05 -5.18
CA PHE A 40 2.41 5.13 -6.14
C PHE A 40 1.48 5.09 -7.35
N ASN A 41 0.50 4.19 -7.39
CA ASN A 41 -0.45 4.10 -8.50
C ASN A 41 -1.70 4.96 -8.20
N GLU A 42 -1.82 6.10 -8.90
CA GLU A 42 -2.92 7.05 -8.70
C GLU A 42 -4.31 6.44 -8.91
N GLU A 43 -4.47 5.54 -9.89
CA GLU A 43 -5.74 4.86 -10.15
C GLU A 43 -6.13 3.95 -8.97
N PHE A 44 -5.16 3.17 -8.47
CA PHE A 44 -5.37 2.29 -7.33
C PHE A 44 -5.74 3.08 -6.07
N ILE A 45 -5.03 4.18 -5.79
CA ILE A 45 -5.35 5.09 -4.68
C ILE A 45 -6.78 5.64 -4.84
N GLY A 46 -7.16 6.06 -6.05
CA GLY A 46 -8.51 6.55 -6.32
C GLY A 46 -9.60 5.50 -6.10
N ILE A 47 -9.32 4.21 -6.31
CA ILE A 47 -10.22 3.10 -5.94
C ILE A 47 -10.39 3.03 -4.42
N ILE A 48 -9.30 3.08 -3.66
CA ILE A 48 -9.33 2.99 -2.20
C ILE A 48 -10.11 4.17 -1.60
N GLU A 49 -9.82 5.40 -2.03
CA GLU A 49 -10.49 6.60 -1.52
C GLU A 49 -11.99 6.57 -1.77
N ARG A 50 -12.41 6.26 -3.01
CA ARG A 50 -13.81 6.09 -3.36
C ARG A 50 -14.49 5.02 -2.52
N SER A 51 -13.82 3.90 -2.30
CA SER A 51 -14.37 2.77 -1.53
C SER A 51 -14.56 3.13 -0.06
N ARG A 52 -13.58 3.82 0.54
CA ARG A 52 -13.68 4.33 1.93
C ARG A 52 -14.81 5.34 2.08
N ALA A 53 -14.89 6.33 1.18
CA ALA A 53 -15.96 7.33 1.21
C ALA A 53 -17.35 6.68 1.11
N ARG A 54 -17.49 5.69 0.22
CA ARG A 54 -18.74 4.92 0.09
C ARG A 54 -19.05 4.10 1.33
N GLN A 55 -18.05 3.43 1.92
CA GLN A 55 -18.23 2.65 3.14
C GLN A 55 -18.66 3.51 4.33
N GLU A 56 -18.12 4.73 4.46
CA GLU A 56 -18.53 5.68 5.49
C GLU A 56 -19.98 6.17 5.29
N ALA A 57 -20.38 6.41 4.03
CA ALA A 57 -21.70 6.94 3.70
C ALA A 57 -22.82 5.88 3.70
N GLU A 58 -22.54 4.69 3.16
CA GLU A 58 -23.53 3.64 2.87
C GLU A 58 -23.35 2.37 3.73
N GLY A 59 -22.20 2.22 4.39
CA GLY A 59 -21.81 0.98 5.06
C GLY A 59 -21.19 -0.05 4.11
N GLY A 60 -20.92 -1.24 4.65
CA GLY A 60 -20.41 -2.38 3.88
C GLY A 60 -21.53 -3.25 3.30
N ILE A 61 -21.16 -4.16 2.40
CA ILE A 61 -22.06 -5.22 1.91
C ILE A 61 -21.79 -6.52 2.71
N PRO A 62 -22.83 -7.25 3.16
CA PRO A 62 -22.64 -8.55 3.81
C PRO A 62 -22.00 -9.57 2.87
N ILE A 63 -21.16 -10.46 3.40
CA ILE A 63 -20.44 -11.44 2.56
C ILE A 63 -21.38 -12.38 1.77
N GLU A 64 -22.52 -12.76 2.35
CA GLU A 64 -23.51 -13.60 1.65
C GLU A 64 -24.20 -12.86 0.51
N GLU A 65 -24.33 -11.53 0.60
CA GLU A 65 -24.81 -10.71 -0.50
C GLU A 65 -23.81 -10.70 -1.67
N VAL A 66 -22.51 -10.60 -1.37
CA VAL A 66 -21.44 -10.68 -2.39
C VAL A 66 -21.49 -11.99 -3.12
N ARG A 67 -21.56 -13.12 -2.39
CA ARG A 67 -21.58 -14.46 -2.99
C ARG A 67 -22.78 -14.63 -3.90
N ARG A 68 -23.97 -14.21 -3.46
CA ARG A 68 -25.17 -14.27 -4.28
C ARG A 68 -25.06 -13.47 -5.56
N GLN A 69 -24.52 -12.25 -5.50
CA GLN A 69 -24.32 -11.41 -6.69
C GLN A 69 -23.32 -12.01 -7.69
N LEU A 70 -22.35 -12.78 -7.19
CA LEU A 70 -21.32 -13.44 -8.00
C LEU A 70 -21.69 -14.89 -8.39
N GLY A 71 -22.84 -15.41 -7.95
CA GLY A 71 -23.25 -16.79 -8.19
C GLY A 71 -22.36 -17.83 -7.50
N LEU A 72 -21.87 -17.51 -6.30
CA LEU A 72 -20.98 -18.34 -5.49
C LEU A 72 -21.69 -19.04 -4.31
N ASP A 73 -23.03 -19.11 -4.38
CA ASP A 73 -23.89 -19.76 -3.38
C ASP A 73 -24.02 -21.29 -3.61
#